data_AF-A0A337RXQ5-F1
#
_entry.id   AF-A0A337RXQ5-F1
#
_cell.length_a   1.000
_cell.length_b   1.000
_cell.length_c   1.000
_cell.angle_alpha   90.00
_cell.angle_beta   90.00
_cell.angle_gamma   90.00
#
_symmetry.space_group_name_H-M   'P 1'
#
loop_
_entity.id
_entity.type
_entity.pdbx_description
1 polymer ?
#
loop_
_entity_poly.entity_id
_entity_poly.type
_entity_poly.pdbx_seq_one_letter_code
_entity_poly.pdbx_strand_id
1 'polypeptide(L)'
;MKGSRIELGDVTPHNIKQLKRLNQVIFPVSYNDKFYKDVLEVGELAKLGTKMLNHVLNICEKDGTFDNIYLHVQISNESAIDFYRKFGFEIIETKKNYYKRIEPADAHVLQKNLKVPSGQNADVQKTDN
;
A
#
# COMPACT_ATOMS: atom_id res chain seq x y z
N MET A 1 17.16 31.18 12.89
CA MET A 1 15.74 31.00 12.51
C MET A 1 15.21 29.81 13.32
N LYS A 2 14.16 29.98 14.14
CA LYS A 2 13.58 28.87 14.91
C LYS A 2 12.97 27.86 13.92
N GLY A 3 13.42 26.62 13.95
CA GLY A 3 12.90 25.55 13.09
C GLY A 3 11.41 25.30 13.37
N SER A 4 10.62 25.15 12.32
CA SER A 4 9.20 24.80 12.41
C SER A 4 9.04 23.47 13.14
N ARG A 5 8.24 23.43 14.21
CA ARG A 5 7.87 22.17 14.87
C ARG A 5 6.90 21.39 13.98
N ILE A 6 7.21 20.12 13.76
CA ILE A 6 6.33 19.15 13.13
C ILE A 6 5.86 18.20 14.24
N GLU A 7 4.56 18.04 14.41
CA GLU A 7 3.94 17.18 15.41
C GLU A 7 2.83 16.34 14.75
N LEU A 8 2.64 15.11 15.24
CA LEU A 8 1.55 14.23 14.85
C LEU A 8 0.43 14.32 15.88
N GLY A 9 -0.82 14.21 15.43
CA GLY A 9 -1.99 14.19 16.30
C GLY A 9 -2.97 13.08 15.89
N ASP A 10 -3.76 12.62 16.85
CA ASP A 10 -4.76 11.58 16.62
C ASP A 10 -5.87 12.08 15.69
N VAL A 11 -6.40 11.15 14.88
CA VAL A 11 -7.66 11.40 14.18
C VAL A 11 -8.79 11.18 15.18
N THR A 12 -9.59 12.22 15.38
CA THR A 12 -10.68 12.26 16.36
C THR A 12 -11.97 12.69 15.68
N PRO A 13 -13.13 12.45 16.30
CA PRO A 13 -14.41 12.90 15.73
C PRO A 13 -14.44 14.41 15.46
N HIS A 14 -13.64 15.19 16.20
CA HIS A 14 -13.53 16.63 16.04
C HIS A 14 -12.78 17.04 14.76
N ASN A 15 -11.76 16.28 14.35
CA ASN A 15 -10.91 16.62 13.20
C ASN A 15 -11.13 15.74 11.95
N ILE A 16 -12.05 14.77 11.98
CA ILE A 16 -12.30 13.84 10.86
C ILE A 16 -12.69 14.55 9.54
N LYS A 17 -13.38 15.68 9.63
CA LYS A 17 -13.74 16.49 8.45
C LYS A 17 -12.51 17.14 7.82
N GLN A 18 -11.49 17.47 8.62
CA GLN A 18 -10.22 17.97 8.13
C GLN A 18 -9.46 16.87 7.40
N LEU A 19 -9.44 15.64 7.94
CA LEU A 19 -8.88 14.48 7.24
C LEU A 19 -9.61 14.18 5.92
N LYS A 20 -10.95 14.27 5.90
CA LYS A 20 -11.75 14.08 4.68
C LYS A 20 -11.41 15.12 3.60
N ARG A 21 -11.31 16.39 4.00
CA ARG A 21 -10.89 17.48 3.10
C ARG A 21 -9.46 17.29 2.60
N LEU A 22 -8.56 16.89 3.49
CA LEU A 22 -7.17 16.60 3.17
C LEU A 22 -7.08 15.47 2.13
N ASN A 23 -7.78 14.34 2.35
CA ASN A 23 -7.82 13.23 1.41
C ASN A 23 -8.43 13.61 0.06
N GLN A 24 -9.46 14.46 0.02
CA GLN A 24 -10.06 14.93 -1.24
C GLN A 24 -9.14 15.83 -2.06
N VAL A 25 -8.22 16.54 -1.39
CA VAL A 25 -7.23 17.40 -2.05
C VAL A 25 -6.00 16.58 -2.45
N ILE A 26 -5.55 15.65 -1.59
CA ILE A 26 -4.34 14.85 -1.78
C ILE A 26 -4.56 13.71 -2.77
N PHE A 27 -5.74 13.07 -2.76
CA PHE A 27 -6.02 11.92 -3.60
C PHE A 27 -7.07 12.26 -4.67
N PRO A 28 -6.91 11.79 -5.91
CA PRO A 28 -7.90 11.99 -6.98
C PRO A 28 -9.15 11.10 -6.83
N VAL A 29 -9.32 10.42 -5.69
CA VAL A 29 -10.37 9.44 -5.40
C VAL A 29 -11.03 9.77 -4.06
N SER A 30 -12.36 9.69 -4.00
CA SER A 30 -13.14 9.98 -2.80
C SER A 30 -13.46 8.71 -2.01
N TYR A 31 -13.20 8.73 -0.69
CA TYR A 31 -13.60 7.67 0.24
C TYR A 31 -15.00 7.94 0.81
N ASN A 32 -15.74 6.88 1.13
CA ASN A 32 -17.10 6.96 1.66
C ASN A 32 -17.13 7.21 3.19
N ASP A 33 -18.30 7.49 3.75
CA ASP A 33 -18.42 7.81 5.19
C ASP A 33 -18.09 6.62 6.11
N LYS A 34 -18.26 5.38 5.64
CA LYS A 34 -17.87 4.19 6.40
C LYS A 34 -16.36 4.16 6.64
N PHE A 35 -15.56 4.47 5.64
CA PHE A 35 -14.09 4.57 5.77
C PHE A 35 -13.68 5.53 6.90
N TYR A 36 -14.33 6.69 7.00
CA TYR A 36 -14.00 7.68 8.04
C TYR A 36 -14.51 7.27 9.44
N LYS A 37 -15.61 6.51 9.53
CA LYS A 37 -16.04 5.90 10.79
C LYS A 37 -15.02 4.86 11.26
N ASP A 38 -14.58 3.99 10.36
CA ASP A 38 -13.59 2.96 10.65
C ASP A 38 -12.25 3.61 11.10
N VAL A 39 -11.83 4.74 10.50
CA VAL A 39 -10.62 5.49 10.92
C VAL A 39 -10.72 6.01 12.37
N LEU A 40 -11.90 6.44 12.80
CA LEU A 40 -12.13 6.94 14.16
C LEU A 40 -12.11 5.83 15.21
N GLU A 41 -12.41 4.59 14.81
CA GLU A 41 -12.43 3.44 15.71
C GLU A 41 -11.05 2.80 15.91
N VAL A 42 -10.08 3.03 15.01
CA VAL A 42 -8.84 2.24 14.96
C VAL A 42 -7.57 2.98 15.44
N GLY A 43 -7.51 4.33 15.41
CA GLY A 43 -6.32 5.12 15.80
C GLY A 43 -5.08 4.93 14.88
N GLU A 44 -4.01 5.75 15.06
CA GLU A 44 -2.72 5.79 14.30
C GLU A 44 -2.73 5.21 12.87
N LEU A 45 -2.81 6.06 11.85
CA LEU A 45 -2.97 5.66 10.43
C LEU A 45 -1.96 4.64 9.87
N ALA A 46 -0.73 4.58 10.38
CA ALA A 46 0.27 3.56 9.99
C ALA A 46 -0.06 2.17 10.56
N LYS A 47 -0.68 2.09 11.75
CA LYS A 47 -1.26 0.84 12.30
C LYS A 47 -2.46 0.41 11.47
N LEU A 48 -3.30 1.36 11.03
CA LEU A 48 -4.39 1.11 10.09
C LEU A 48 -3.88 0.56 8.75
N GLY A 49 -2.96 1.25 8.09
CA GLY A 49 -2.37 0.81 6.82
C GLY A 49 -1.75 -0.59 6.92
N THR A 50 -0.96 -0.81 7.97
CA THR A 50 -0.35 -2.12 8.27
C THR A 50 -1.40 -3.20 8.51
N LYS A 51 -2.43 -2.94 9.33
CA LYS A 51 -3.51 -3.91 9.61
C LYS A 51 -4.34 -4.22 8.36
N MET A 52 -4.68 -3.20 7.56
CA MET A 52 -5.43 -3.38 6.32
C MET A 52 -4.65 -4.23 5.33
N LEU A 53 -3.37 -3.92 5.10
CA LEU A 53 -2.53 -4.68 4.18
C LEU A 53 -2.33 -6.13 4.66
N ASN A 54 -2.04 -6.33 5.95
CA ASN A 54 -1.91 -7.68 6.52
C ASN A 54 -3.20 -8.49 6.41
N HIS A 55 -4.36 -7.88 6.57
CA HIS A 55 -5.64 -8.57 6.43
C HIS A 55 -5.84 -9.12 5.02
N VAL A 56 -5.54 -8.29 3.99
CA VAL A 56 -5.61 -8.72 2.59
C VAL A 56 -4.61 -9.85 2.30
N LEU A 57 -3.37 -9.70 2.77
CA LEU A 57 -2.33 -10.73 2.59
C LEU A 57 -2.75 -12.07 3.21
N ASN A 58 -3.32 -12.06 4.41
CA ASN A 58 -3.79 -13.26 5.09
C ASN A 58 -4.95 -13.95 4.35
N ILE A 59 -5.83 -13.20 3.69
CA ILE A 59 -6.89 -13.78 2.85
C ILE A 59 -6.26 -14.50 1.66
N CYS A 60 -5.35 -13.84 0.95
CA CYS A 60 -4.70 -14.42 -0.21
C CYS A 60 -3.85 -15.65 0.15
N GLU A 61 -3.18 -15.65 1.30
CA GLU A 61 -2.43 -16.80 1.81
C GLU A 61 -3.33 -17.99 2.12
N LYS A 62 -4.48 -17.75 2.79
CA LYS A 62 -5.45 -18.82 3.11
C LYS A 62 -6.12 -19.41 1.88
N ASP A 63 -6.39 -18.58 0.88
CA ASP A 63 -6.98 -19.01 -0.37
C ASP A 63 -5.98 -19.80 -1.22
N GLY A 64 -4.73 -19.34 -1.29
CA GLY A 64 -3.63 -20.04 -1.94
C GLY A 64 -3.69 -20.05 -3.48
N THR A 65 -4.74 -19.52 -4.10
CA THR A 65 -4.88 -19.53 -5.57
C THR A 65 -4.22 -18.34 -6.26
N PHE A 66 -3.99 -17.23 -5.54
CA PHE A 66 -3.41 -16.01 -6.09
C PHE A 66 -1.90 -16.13 -6.30
N ASP A 67 -1.42 -15.71 -7.47
CA ASP A 67 0.02 -15.72 -7.79
C ASP A 67 0.74 -14.50 -7.21
N ASN A 68 0.08 -13.34 -7.21
CA ASN A 68 0.64 -12.07 -6.75
C ASN A 68 -0.45 -11.06 -6.35
N ILE A 69 -0.05 -9.99 -5.66
CA ILE A 69 -0.84 -8.78 -5.41
C ILE A 69 -0.06 -7.60 -5.96
N TYR A 70 -0.73 -6.66 -6.62
CA TYR A 70 -0.10 -5.45 -7.12
C TYR A 70 -0.95 -4.19 -6.94
N LEU A 71 -0.32 -3.03 -7.03
CA LEU A 71 -0.98 -1.73 -7.07
C LEU A 71 -0.20 -0.69 -7.88
N HIS A 72 -0.85 0.42 -8.21
CA HIS A 72 -0.22 1.60 -8.81
C HIS A 72 0.06 2.65 -7.74
N VAL A 73 1.29 3.17 -7.70
CA VAL A 73 1.68 4.28 -6.81
C VAL A 73 2.30 5.37 -7.66
N GLN A 74 1.88 6.63 -7.48
CA GLN A 74 2.50 7.75 -8.20
C GLN A 74 4.00 7.81 -7.89
N ILE A 75 4.83 8.09 -8.91
CA ILE A 75 6.30 8.03 -8.76
C ILE A 75 6.83 8.98 -7.68
N SER A 76 6.12 10.07 -7.40
CA SER A 76 6.47 11.05 -6.37
C SER A 76 6.08 10.65 -4.95
N ASN A 77 5.30 9.57 -4.76
CA ASN A 77 4.82 9.16 -3.45
C ASN A 77 5.80 8.19 -2.76
N GLU A 78 6.98 8.70 -2.43
CA GLU A 78 8.07 7.96 -1.79
C GLU A 78 7.60 7.27 -0.48
N SER A 79 6.76 7.93 0.32
CA SER A 79 6.25 7.36 1.57
C SER A 79 5.41 6.09 1.34
N ALA A 80 4.56 6.08 0.32
CA ALA A 80 3.79 4.88 -0.03
C ALA A 80 4.70 3.81 -0.62
N ILE A 81 5.65 4.18 -1.47
CA ILE A 81 6.62 3.23 -2.05
C ILE A 81 7.40 2.51 -0.93
N ASP A 82 7.95 3.27 0.02
CA ASP A 82 8.70 2.72 1.14
C ASP A 82 7.82 1.91 2.10
N PHE A 83 6.56 2.33 2.29
CA PHE A 83 5.59 1.54 3.05
C PHE A 83 5.41 0.16 2.41
N TYR A 84 5.06 0.08 1.12
CA TYR A 84 4.82 -1.21 0.46
C TYR A 84 6.08 -2.06 0.33
N ARG A 85 7.26 -1.44 0.11
CA ARG A 85 8.55 -2.15 0.13
C ARG A 85 8.80 -2.89 1.44
N LYS A 86 8.43 -2.30 2.60
CA LYS A 86 8.54 -2.98 3.90
C LYS A 86 7.68 -4.24 4.01
N PHE A 87 6.63 -4.39 3.19
CA PHE A 87 5.79 -5.59 3.14
C PHE A 87 6.23 -6.58 2.05
N GLY A 88 7.37 -6.34 1.38
CA GLY A 88 7.90 -7.20 0.33
C GLY A 88 7.31 -6.95 -1.06
N PHE A 89 6.77 -5.75 -1.31
CA PHE A 89 6.44 -5.33 -2.66
C PHE A 89 7.66 -4.74 -3.37
N GLU A 90 7.78 -5.04 -4.66
CA GLU A 90 8.85 -4.56 -5.53
C GLU A 90 8.27 -3.78 -6.70
N ILE A 91 9.01 -2.79 -7.20
CA ILE A 91 8.60 -2.06 -8.41
C ILE A 91 8.93 -2.94 -9.62
N ILE A 92 7.91 -3.38 -10.36
CA ILE A 92 8.07 -4.24 -11.53
C ILE A 92 7.96 -3.48 -12.86
N GLU A 93 7.29 -2.34 -12.85
CA GLU A 93 7.02 -1.54 -14.06
C GLU A 93 6.82 -0.08 -13.65
N THR A 94 7.10 0.85 -14.57
CA THR A 94 6.66 2.25 -14.44
C THR A 94 5.81 2.64 -15.65
N LYS A 95 4.54 2.93 -15.40
CA LYS A 95 3.58 3.34 -16.43
C LYS A 95 3.66 4.83 -16.63
N LYS A 96 4.02 5.23 -17.86
CA LYS A 96 4.05 6.63 -18.27
C LYS A 96 2.64 7.18 -18.46
N ASN A 97 2.42 8.42 -18.01
CA ASN A 97 1.14 9.12 -18.16
C ASN A 97 -0.08 8.32 -17.63
N TYR A 98 0.11 7.58 -16.53
CA TYR A 98 -0.94 6.78 -15.91
C TYR A 98 -2.07 7.65 -15.36
N TYR A 99 -1.73 8.72 -14.65
CA TYR A 99 -2.70 9.67 -14.12
C TYR A 99 -2.97 10.79 -15.12
N LYS A 100 -4.23 10.93 -15.54
CA LYS A 100 -4.61 11.88 -16.61
C LYS A 100 -4.71 13.35 -16.19
N ARG A 101 -4.69 13.62 -14.88
CA ARG A 101 -5.08 14.93 -14.33
C ARG A 101 -4.14 15.46 -13.24
N ILE A 102 -3.04 14.77 -12.96
CA ILE A 102 -2.09 15.15 -11.90
C ILE A 102 -0.66 14.90 -12.38
N GLU A 103 0.28 15.71 -11.88
CA GLU A 103 1.71 15.59 -12.18
C GLU A 103 2.51 15.25 -10.91
N PRO A 104 3.56 14.40 -10.99
CA PRO A 104 3.96 13.65 -12.18
C PRO A 104 2.92 12.59 -12.57
N ALA A 105 2.58 12.52 -13.85
CA ALA A 105 1.52 11.63 -14.34
C ALA A 105 1.90 10.13 -14.26
N ASP A 106 3.16 9.82 -14.06
CA ASP A 106 3.68 8.45 -14.03
C ASP A 106 3.31 7.69 -12.75
N ALA A 107 3.15 6.37 -12.86
CA ALA A 107 2.90 5.48 -11.73
C ALA A 107 3.84 4.26 -11.76
N HIS A 108 4.46 3.94 -10.63
CA HIS A 108 5.07 2.64 -10.41
C HIS A 108 4.01 1.57 -10.20
N VAL A 109 4.21 0.40 -10.79
CA VAL A 109 3.50 -0.83 -10.46
C VAL A 109 4.32 -1.54 -9.39
N LEU A 110 3.78 -1.62 -8.18
CA LEU A 110 4.37 -2.36 -7.08
C LEU A 110 3.69 -3.72 -6.97
N GLN A 111 4.46 -4.81 -6.93
CA GLN A 111 3.95 -6.17 -6.87
C GLN A 111 4.65 -6.98 -5.77
N LYS A 112 3.88 -7.82 -5.07
CA LYS A 112 4.39 -8.88 -4.20
C LYS A 112 3.93 -10.23 -4.75
N ASN A 113 4.87 -11.11 -5.06
CA ASN A 113 4.58 -12.49 -5.41
C ASN A 113 4.18 -13.27 -4.15
N LEU A 114 3.11 -14.06 -4.26
CA LEU A 114 2.59 -14.88 -3.16
C LEU A 114 2.98 -16.35 -3.30
N LYS A 115 3.27 -16.80 -4.52
CA LYS A 115 3.80 -18.14 -4.77
C LYS A 115 5.29 -18.08 -5.01
N VAL A 116 5.99 -19.10 -4.52
CA VAL A 116 7.37 -19.36 -4.93
C VAL A 116 7.36 -19.62 -6.44
N PRO A 117 8.28 -19.05 -7.23
CA PRO A 117 8.37 -19.35 -8.64
C PRO A 117 8.43 -20.88 -8.81
N SER A 118 7.44 -21.43 -9.49
CA SER A 118 7.38 -22.85 -9.84
C SER A 118 8.53 -23.17 -10.78
N GLY A 119 9.70 -23.46 -10.20
CA GLY A 119 10.96 -23.64 -10.93
C GLY A 119 12.14 -24.17 -10.10
N GLN A 120 11.98 -24.46 -8.81
CA GLN A 120 12.97 -25.20 -8.01
C GLN A 120 12.30 -26.38 -7.31
N ASN A 121 11.99 -27.43 -8.08
CA ASN A 121 11.87 -28.76 -7.51
C ASN A 121 13.28 -29.24 -7.16
N ALA A 122 13.65 -29.09 -5.89
CA ALA A 122 14.82 -29.74 -5.30
C ALA A 122 14.52 -31.24 -5.06
N ASP A 123 14.16 -31.97 -6.12
CA ASP A 123 13.85 -33.41 -6.07
C ASP A 123 14.43 -34.14 -7.30
N VAL A 124 15.70 -33.85 -7.62
CA VAL A 124 16.56 -34.75 -8.41
C VAL A 124 17.96 -34.74 -7.80
N GLN A 125 18.14 -35.47 -6.72
CA GLN A 125 19.41 -36.11 -6.35
C GLN A 125 19.15 -37.20 -5.30
N LYS A 126 18.47 -38.26 -5.73
CA LYS A 126 18.75 -39.62 -5.27
C LYS A 126 19.01 -40.46 -6.51
N THR A 127 20.02 -41.32 -6.35
CA THR A 127 20.48 -42.42 -7.23
C THR A 127 21.12 -42.00 -8.56
N ASP A 128 22.45 -42.01 -8.64
CA ASP A 128 23.17 -43.15 -9.25
C ASP A 128 24.71 -43.01 -9.11
N ASN A 129 25.32 -44.12 -8.67
CA ASN A 129 26.74 -44.53 -8.56
C ASN A 129 27.65 -43.91 -7.47
#